data_AF-A0AA37ULN2-F1
#
_entry.id   AF-A0AA37ULN2-F1
#
_cell.length_a   1.000
_cell.length_b   1.000
_cell.length_c   1.000
_cell.angle_alpha   90.00
_cell.angle_beta   90.00
_cell.angle_gamma   90.00
#
_symmetry.space_group_name_H-M   'P 1'
#
loop_
_entity.id
_entity.type
_entity.pdbx_description
1 polymer ?
#
loop_
_entity_poly.entity_id
_entity_poly.type
_entity_poly.pdbx_seq_one_letter_code
_entity_poly.pdbx_strand_id
1 'polypeptide(L)'
;MVGVADAVTGQAIAAFVIPSQHAASDADGWRALAAELRETLRGHVAAEIGPVAKPRDLVVVPDLPKTRSGKIMRRLLGDIVDGRELGDTTSLQDSDVPAAIAEIVRGPGSPVR
;
A
#
# COMPACT_ATOMS: atom_id res chain seq x y z
N MET A 1 -1.32 -3.41 6.59
CA MET A 1 -0.12 -4.13 6.12
C MET A 1 -0.54 -5.43 5.44
N VAL A 2 0.21 -5.85 4.43
CA VAL A 2 0.03 -7.11 3.69
C VAL A 2 1.40 -7.70 3.39
N GLY A 3 1.47 -9.03 3.27
CA GLY A 3 2.65 -9.72 2.75
C GLY A 3 2.68 -9.61 1.22
N VAL A 4 3.86 -9.34 0.67
CA VAL A 4 4.11 -9.22 -0.77
C VAL A 4 5.33 -10.03 -1.15
N ALA A 5 5.42 -10.46 -2.41
CA ALA A 5 6.54 -11.26 -2.88
C ALA A 5 7.86 -10.49 -2.76
N ASP A 6 8.88 -11.12 -2.18
CA ASP A 6 10.25 -10.60 -2.16
C ASP A 6 11.22 -11.70 -2.60
N ALA A 7 12.12 -11.40 -3.53
CA ALA A 7 13.00 -12.43 -4.09
C ALA A 7 14.14 -12.86 -3.16
N VAL A 8 14.43 -12.09 -2.11
CA VAL A 8 15.50 -12.39 -1.15
C VAL A 8 14.92 -13.08 0.08
N THR A 9 13.85 -12.53 0.65
CA THR A 9 13.25 -13.03 1.90
C THR A 9 12.04 -13.93 1.67
N GLY A 10 11.64 -14.16 0.41
CA GLY A 10 10.42 -14.85 0.01
C GLY A 10 9.16 -14.00 0.19
N GLN A 11 9.05 -13.31 1.33
CA GLN A 11 7.97 -12.39 1.67
C GLN A 11 8.54 -11.12 2.31
N ALA A 12 7.92 -9.98 2.01
CA ALA A 12 8.16 -8.72 2.67
C ALA A 12 6.85 -8.05 3.08
N ILE A 13 6.94 -7.05 3.97
CA ILE A 13 5.78 -6.32 4.48
C ILE A 13 5.58 -5.05 3.66
N ALA A 14 4.41 -4.90 3.03
CA ALA A 14 3.94 -3.64 2.48
C ALA A 14 2.95 -2.97 3.45
N ALA A 15 3.24 -1.74 3.84
CA ALA A 15 2.38 -0.91 4.67
C ALA A 15 1.59 0.08 3.81
N PHE A 16 0.27 0.08 3.98
CA PHE A 16 -0.63 1.05 3.36
C PHE A 16 -1.11 2.02 4.44
N VAL A 17 -0.98 3.31 4.17
CA VAL A 17 -1.23 4.38 5.13
C VAL A 17 -2.24 5.36 4.52
N ILE A 18 -3.32 5.63 5.25
CA ILE A 18 -4.22 6.75 4.95
C ILE A 18 -3.87 7.86 5.95
N PRO A 19 -3.42 9.03 5.50
CA PRO A 19 -3.13 10.13 6.41
C PRO A 19 -4.44 10.74 6.92
N SER A 20 -4.43 11.19 8.18
CA SER A 20 -5.58 11.89 8.77
C SER A 20 -5.73 13.34 8.26
N GLN A 21 -4.63 13.92 7.79
CA GLN A 21 -4.51 15.27 7.25
C GLN A 21 -3.52 15.22 6.08
N HIS A 22 -3.80 15.95 5.00
CA HIS A 22 -3.22 15.85 3.64
C HIS A 22 -4.05 15.03 2.67
N ALA A 23 -4.46 15.70 1.60
CA ALA A 23 -4.94 15.07 0.38
C ALA A 23 -3.97 15.47 -0.74
N ALA A 24 -3.25 14.51 -1.30
CA ALA A 24 -2.58 14.75 -2.57
C ALA A 24 -3.61 14.74 -3.70
N SER A 25 -3.38 15.55 -4.73
CA SER A 25 -4.29 15.68 -5.86
C SER A 25 -4.10 14.57 -6.91
N ASP A 26 -2.95 13.91 -6.91
CA ASP A 26 -2.56 12.90 -7.90
C ASP A 26 -1.62 11.84 -7.30
N ALA A 27 -1.28 10.84 -8.11
CA ALA A 27 -0.42 9.74 -7.70
C ALA A 27 1.01 10.18 -7.33
N ASP A 28 1.55 11.23 -7.94
CA ASP A 28 2.88 11.75 -7.63
C ASP A 28 2.93 12.45 -6.28
N GLY A 29 1.90 13.21 -5.93
CA GLY A 29 1.77 13.81 -4.60
C GLY A 29 1.66 12.75 -3.51
N TRP A 30 0.94 11.64 -3.75
CA TRP A 30 0.89 10.51 -2.81
C TRP A 30 2.25 9.84 -2.64
N ARG A 31 3.02 9.67 -3.74
CA ARG A 31 4.39 9.15 -3.70
C ARG A 31 5.36 10.08 -2.96
N ALA A 32 5.28 11.38 -3.19
CA ALA A 32 6.08 12.37 -2.49
C ALA A 32 5.84 12.31 -0.97
N LEU A 33 4.56 12.29 -0.56
CA LEU A 33 4.20 12.15 0.85
C LEU A 33 4.68 10.83 1.45
N ALA A 34 4.62 9.73 0.69
CA ALA A 34 5.17 8.45 1.12
C ALA A 34 6.68 8.52 1.37
N ALA A 35 7.44 9.20 0.50
CA ALA A 35 8.88 9.38 0.65
C ALA A 35 9.22 10.21 1.90
N GLU A 36 8.48 11.28 2.16
CA GLU A 36 8.64 12.13 3.36
C GLU A 36 8.40 11.35 4.66
N LEU A 37 7.35 10.52 4.68
CA LEU A 37 6.95 9.77 5.88
C LEU A 37 7.73 8.46 6.07
N ARG A 38 8.46 8.01 5.04
CA ARG A 38 9.05 6.66 4.96
C ARG A 38 9.91 6.31 6.17
N GLU A 39 10.95 7.09 6.44
CA GLU A 39 11.91 6.75 7.49
C GLU A 39 11.30 6.90 8.88
N THR A 40 10.47 7.92 9.10
CA THR A 40 9.76 8.14 10.37
C THR A 40 8.87 6.95 10.72
N LEU A 41 7.98 6.55 9.81
CA LEU A 41 7.03 5.48 10.07
C LEU A 41 7.70 4.10 10.15
N ARG A 42 8.68 3.83 9.28
CA ARG A 42 9.45 2.57 9.37
C ARG A 42 10.30 2.50 10.64
N GLY A 43 10.88 3.62 11.05
CA GLY A 43 11.64 3.74 12.29
C GLY A 43 10.75 3.49 13.50
N HIS A 44 9.55 4.05 13.51
CA HIS A 44 8.56 3.80 14.56
C HIS A 44 8.18 2.32 14.67
N VAL A 45 7.87 1.65 13.55
CA VAL A 45 7.59 0.20 13.57
C VAL A 45 8.77 -0.61 14.09
N ALA A 46 9.99 -0.26 13.69
CA ALA A 46 11.20 -0.93 14.18
C ALA A 46 11.44 -0.71 15.68
N ALA A 47 11.07 0.44 16.23
CA ALA A 47 11.17 0.73 17.66
C ALA A 47 10.09 -0.01 18.48
N GLU A 48 8.84 -0.05 18.01
CA GLU A 48 7.71 -0.64 18.73
C GLU A 48 7.66 -2.16 18.65
N ILE A 49 8.00 -2.73 17.48
CA ILE A 49 7.86 -4.17 17.22
C ILE A 49 9.21 -4.85 17.02
N GLY A 50 10.17 -4.14 16.42
CA GLY A 50 11.52 -4.64 16.14
C GLY A 50 11.89 -4.62 14.66
N PRO A 51 13.19 -4.78 14.32
CA PRO A 51 13.68 -4.66 12.95
C PRO A 51 13.03 -5.62 11.95
N VAL A 52 12.61 -6.81 12.40
CA VAL A 52 11.94 -7.84 11.57
C VAL A 52 10.59 -7.39 11.02
N ALA A 53 9.91 -6.46 11.72
CA ALA A 53 8.60 -5.95 11.31
C ALA A 53 8.69 -4.68 10.44
N LYS A 54 9.90 -4.16 10.17
CA LYS A 54 10.09 -2.94 9.39
C LYS A 54 9.47 -3.14 8.00
N PRO A 55 8.42 -2.39 7.63
CA PRO A 55 7.81 -2.52 6.31
C PRO A 55 8.87 -2.29 5.25
N ARG A 56 8.93 -3.11 4.22
CA ARG A 56 9.81 -2.90 3.05
C ARG A 56 9.27 -1.80 2.17
N ASP A 57 7.95 -1.80 1.95
CA ASP A 57 7.26 -0.83 1.13
C ASP A 57 6.29 -0.04 2.00
N LEU A 58 6.24 1.28 1.79
CA LEU A 58 5.32 2.18 2.45
C LEU A 58 4.58 2.96 1.37
N VAL A 59 3.28 2.74 1.29
CA VAL A 59 2.40 3.30 0.26
C VAL A 59 1.37 4.18 0.96
N VAL A 60 1.36 5.46 0.63
CA VAL A 60 0.33 6.38 1.13
C VAL A 60 -0.77 6.46 0.08
N VAL A 61 -2.02 6.30 0.50
CA VAL A 61 -3.18 6.17 -0.38
C VAL A 61 -4.37 6.98 0.12
N PRO A 62 -5.28 7.44 -0.76
CA PRO A 62 -6.46 8.21 -0.36
C PRO A 62 -7.47 7.35 0.40
N ASP A 63 -7.64 6.08 0.01
CA ASP A 63 -8.45 5.11 0.75
C ASP A 63 -7.96 3.67 0.50
N LEU A 64 -8.60 2.70 1.16
CA LEU A 64 -8.37 1.26 1.02
C LEU A 64 -9.58 0.57 0.37
N PRO A 65 -9.36 -0.53 -0.38
CA PRO A 65 -10.45 -1.30 -0.95
C PRO A 65 -11.25 -1.93 0.18
N LYS A 66 -12.47 -1.44 0.39
CA LYS A 66 -13.39 -1.93 1.42
C LYS A 66 -14.65 -2.47 0.76
N THR A 67 -15.17 -3.56 1.31
CA THR A 67 -16.52 -4.03 0.98
C THR A 67 -17.58 -3.01 1.42
N ARG A 68 -18.82 -3.12 0.93
CA ARG A 68 -19.97 -2.31 1.41
C ARG A 68 -20.23 -2.44 2.93
N SER A 69 -19.72 -3.48 3.60
CA SER A 69 -19.77 -3.61 5.06
C SER A 69 -18.56 -3.00 5.78
N GLY A 70 -17.71 -2.24 5.09
CA GLY A 70 -16.51 -1.59 5.63
C GLY A 70 -15.29 -2.50 5.82
N LYS A 71 -15.39 -3.82 5.55
CA LYS A 71 -14.25 -4.74 5.69
C LYS A 71 -13.19 -4.44 4.63
N ILE A 72 -11.93 -4.31 5.05
CA ILE A 72 -10.78 -4.10 4.15
C ILE A 72 -10.46 -5.40 3.41
N MET A 73 -10.48 -5.36 2.08
CA MET A 73 -10.13 -6.48 1.19
C MET A 73 -8.62 -6.51 0.96
N ARG A 74 -7.87 -6.90 2.00
CA ARG A 74 -6.41 -6.91 1.99
C ARG A 74 -5.77 -7.70 0.83
N ARG A 75 -6.43 -8.75 0.32
CA ARG A 75 -5.91 -9.51 -0.83
C ARG A 75 -5.66 -8.62 -2.05
N LEU A 76 -6.57 -7.66 -2.32
CA LEU A 76 -6.46 -6.77 -3.48
C LEU A 76 -5.23 -5.89 -3.37
N LEU A 77 -4.87 -5.46 -2.16
CA LEU A 77 -3.64 -4.69 -1.93
C LEU A 77 -2.38 -5.51 -2.26
N GLY A 78 -2.36 -6.78 -1.88
CA GLY A 78 -1.26 -7.69 -2.24
C GLY A 78 -1.21 -7.95 -3.74
N ASP A 79 -2.36 -8.24 -4.36
CA ASP A 79 -2.49 -8.45 -5.81
C ASP A 79 -1.97 -7.21 -6.58
N ILE A 80 -2.32 -5.99 -6.15
CA ILE A 80 -1.84 -4.74 -6.75
C ILE A 80 -0.33 -4.60 -6.66
N VAL A 81 0.27 -4.87 -5.48
CA VAL A 81 1.73 -4.74 -5.30
C VAL A 81 2.48 -5.79 -6.09
N ASP A 82 1.97 -7.02 -6.13
CA ASP A 82 2.56 -8.11 -6.90
C ASP A 82 2.28 -8.01 -8.42
N GLY A 83 1.51 -7.01 -8.87
CA GLY A 83 1.12 -6.86 -10.28
C GLY A 83 0.20 -7.97 -10.80
N ARG A 84 -0.52 -8.66 -9.92
CA ARG A 84 -1.44 -9.76 -10.26
C ARG A 84 -2.82 -9.23 -10.66
N GLU A 85 -3.53 -10.00 -11.47
CA GLU A 85 -4.92 -9.69 -11.83
C GLU A 85 -5.80 -9.67 -10.58
N LEU A 86 -6.66 -8.66 -10.49
CA LEU A 86 -7.59 -8.54 -9.37
C LEU A 86 -8.69 -9.59 -9.53
N GLY A 87 -8.85 -10.46 -8.52
CA GLY A 87 -10.03 -11.31 -8.42
C GLY A 87 -11.31 -10.48 -8.14
N ASP A 88 -12.43 -11.15 -7.83
CA ASP A 88 -13.76 -10.52 -7.66
C ASP A 88 -13.78 -9.19 -6.86
N THR A 89 -14.24 -8.11 -7.49
CA THR A 89 -14.35 -6.77 -6.90
C THR A 89 -15.81 -6.30 -6.73
N THR A 90 -16.80 -7.15 -7.01
CA THR A 90 -18.22 -6.77 -7.06
C THR A 90 -18.80 -6.25 -5.74
N SER A 91 -18.18 -6.63 -4.61
CA SER A 91 -18.60 -6.25 -3.27
C SER A 91 -17.98 -4.96 -2.75
N LEU A 92 -17.09 -4.32 -3.53
CA LEU A 92 -16.46 -3.05 -3.14
C LEU A 92 -17.51 -1.95 -2.95
N GLN A 93 -17.27 -1.10 -1.96
CA GLN A 93 -18.02 0.14 -1.77
C GLN A 93 -17.66 1.17 -2.84
N ASP A 94 -16.40 1.16 -3.27
CA ASP A 94 -15.82 2.07 -4.26
C ASP A 94 -14.91 1.23 -5.17
N SER A 95 -15.28 1.14 -6.45
CA SER A 95 -14.59 0.36 -7.47
C SER A 95 -13.34 1.05 -8.01
N ASP A 96 -13.17 2.35 -7.76
CA ASP A 96 -12.09 3.15 -8.34
C ASP A 96 -10.84 3.11 -7.45
N VAL A 97 -11.01 2.86 -6.15
CA VAL A 97 -9.92 2.77 -5.16
C VAL A 97 -8.81 1.79 -5.59
N PRO A 98 -9.07 0.54 -6.02
CA PRO A 98 -8.01 -0.35 -6.48
C PRO A 98 -7.19 0.22 -7.64
N ALA A 99 -7.83 0.89 -8.60
CA ALA A 99 -7.15 1.49 -9.74
C ALA A 99 -6.26 2.66 -9.33
N ALA A 100 -6.76 3.53 -8.45
CA ALA A 100 -5.98 4.65 -7.88
C ALA A 100 -4.75 4.15 -7.10
N ILE A 101 -4.91 3.12 -6.27
CA ILE A 101 -3.80 2.51 -5.54
C ILE A 101 -2.78 1.92 -6.54
N ALA A 102 -3.25 1.22 -7.58
CA ALA A 102 -2.36 0.65 -8.58
C ALA A 102 -1.57 1.72 -9.35
N GLU A 103 -2.17 2.89 -9.61
CA GLU A 103 -1.46 4.04 -10.19
C GLU A 103 -0.38 4.59 -9.27
N ILE A 104 -0.65 4.71 -7.96
CA ILE A 104 0.34 5.13 -6.96
C ILE A 104 1.50 4.14 -6.91
N VAL A 105 1.19 2.84 -6.91
CA VAL A 105 2.18 1.75 -6.83
C VAL A 105 3.02 1.63 -8.11
N ARG A 106 2.50 1.94 -9.30
CA ARG A 106 3.24 1.80 -10.58
C ARG A 106 4.24 2.91 -10.90
N GLY A 107 4.39 3.92 -10.04
CA GLY A 107 5.29 5.06 -10.29
C GLY A 107 6.78 4.71 -10.40
N PRO A 108 7.61 5.62 -10.94
CA PRO A 108 9.04 5.39 -11.14
C PRO A 108 9.74 5.12 -9.81
N GLY A 109 10.45 3.98 -9.72
CA GLY A 109 11.13 3.54 -8.50
C GLY A 109 10.35 2.53 -7.66
N SER A 110 9.10 2.21 -8.02
CA SER A 110 8.52 0.95 -7.59
C SER A 110 9.28 -0.19 -8.27
N PRO A 111 9.66 -1.25 -7.55
CA PRO A 111 10.22 -2.42 -8.19
C PRO A 111 9.10 -3.10 -8.97
N VAL A 112 8.86 -2.59 -10.18
CA VAL A 112 8.20 -3.33 -11.24
C VAL A 112 9.09 -4.53 -11.49
N ARG A 113 8.66 -5.69 -10.99
CA ARG A 113 9.17 -6.97 -11.48
C ARG A 113 8.44 -7.32 -12.76
#